data_AF-C6LHL5-F1
#
_entry.id   AF-C6LHL5-F1
#
_cell.length_a   1.000
_cell.length_b   1.000
_cell.length_c   1.000
_cell.angle_alpha   90.00
_cell.angle_beta   90.00
_cell.angle_gamma   90.00
#
_symmetry.space_group_name_H-M   'P 1'
#
loop_
_entity.id
_entity.type
_entity.pdbx_description
1 polymer ?
#
loop_
_entity_poly.entity_id
_entity_poly.type
_entity_poly.pdbx_seq_one_letter_code
_entity_poly.pdbx_strand_id
1 'polypeptide(L)'
;MANIKDSKNWGFETRQLHIGQEKADPVTDARAVPIYATTSYVFHDSQHAADRFGLRDAGNIYGRLTNPTQDVFEQRIASLEGGVAALAVASGAAAISYTF
;
A
#
# COMPACT_ATOMS: atom_id res chain seq x y z
N MET A 1 -19.52 -11.87 -20.31
CA MET A 1 -19.32 -11.43 -18.91
C MET A 1 -17.86 -11.08 -18.74
N ALA A 2 -17.55 -9.98 -18.03
CA ALA A 2 -16.16 -9.63 -17.73
C ALA A 2 -15.50 -10.72 -16.86
N ASN A 3 -14.18 -10.89 -16.99
CA ASN A 3 -13.45 -11.88 -16.19
C ASN A 3 -13.38 -11.41 -14.73
N ILE A 4 -14.13 -12.08 -13.85
CA ILE A 4 -14.19 -11.76 -12.42
C ILE A 4 -12.90 -12.06 -11.65
N LYS A 5 -11.94 -12.77 -12.26
CA LYS A 5 -10.61 -12.99 -11.66
C LYS A 5 -9.72 -11.76 -11.76
N ASP A 6 -10.03 -10.82 -12.66
CA ASP A 6 -9.35 -9.54 -12.75
C ASP A 6 -10.05 -8.52 -11.84
N SER A 7 -9.31 -8.01 -10.85
CA SER A 7 -9.85 -7.09 -9.85
C SER A 7 -10.30 -5.75 -10.44
N LYS A 8 -9.83 -5.40 -11.65
CA LYS A 8 -10.31 -4.22 -12.40
C LYS A 8 -11.78 -4.30 -12.80
N ASN A 9 -12.32 -5.52 -12.91
CA ASN A 9 -13.71 -5.76 -13.29
C ASN A 9 -14.66 -5.87 -12.09
N TRP A 10 -14.15 -5.71 -10.86
CA TRP A 10 -14.98 -5.79 -9.65
C TRP A 10 -15.86 -4.56 -9.48
N GLY A 11 -17.05 -4.76 -8.90
CA GLY A 11 -17.95 -3.69 -8.48
C GLY A 11 -17.31 -2.77 -7.44
N PHE A 12 -17.85 -1.56 -7.28
CA PHE A 12 -17.31 -0.54 -6.37
C PHE A 12 -17.21 -1.06 -4.92
N GLU A 13 -18.27 -1.70 -4.44
CA GLU A 13 -18.41 -2.25 -3.08
C GLU A 13 -17.42 -3.41 -2.85
N THR A 14 -17.21 -4.25 -3.86
CA THR A 14 -16.20 -5.32 -3.81
C THR A 14 -14.79 -4.73 -3.74
N ARG A 15 -14.52 -3.66 -4.52
CA ARG A 15 -13.23 -2.99 -4.50
C ARG A 15 -12.95 -2.30 -3.16
N GLN A 16 -13.96 -1.70 -2.54
CA GLN A 16 -13.86 -1.09 -1.20
C GLN A 16 -13.42 -2.11 -0.14
N LEU A 17 -13.84 -3.37 -0.25
CA LEU A 17 -13.49 -4.40 0.72
C LEU A 17 -12.12 -5.04 0.44
N HIS A 18 -11.80 -5.30 -0.83
CA HIS A 18 -10.73 -6.24 -1.19
C HIS A 18 -9.46 -5.63 -1.80
N ILE A 19 -9.53 -4.48 -2.48
CA ILE A 19 -8.35 -3.92 -3.15
C ILE A 19 -7.26 -3.58 -2.14
N GLY A 20 -6.01 -3.84 -2.52
CA GLY A 20 -4.81 -3.69 -1.69
C GLY A 20 -4.56 -4.87 -0.76
N GLN A 21 -5.53 -5.81 -0.66
CA GLN A 21 -5.36 -7.04 0.09
C GLN A 21 -6.19 -8.15 -0.56
N GLU A 22 -5.96 -8.46 -1.84
CA GLU A 22 -6.75 -9.47 -2.54
C GLU A 22 -6.49 -10.88 -1.96
N LYS A 23 -5.26 -11.12 -1.49
CA LYS A 23 -4.84 -12.36 -0.84
C LYS A 23 -4.71 -12.16 0.68
N ALA A 24 -4.93 -13.23 1.44
CA ALA A 24 -4.68 -13.21 2.89
C ALA A 24 -3.18 -13.00 3.16
N ASP A 25 -2.85 -12.58 4.39
CA ASP A 25 -1.46 -12.47 4.83
C ASP A 25 -0.73 -13.82 4.66
N PRO A 26 0.37 -13.88 3.87
CA PRO A 26 1.04 -15.15 3.57
C PRO A 26 1.84 -15.71 4.76
N VAL A 27 2.01 -14.94 5.84
CA VAL A 27 2.77 -15.37 7.02
C VAL A 27 1.88 -16.08 8.04
N THR A 28 0.63 -15.63 8.19
CA THR A 28 -0.27 -16.07 9.28
C THR A 28 -1.68 -16.45 8.83
N ASP A 29 -1.99 -16.35 7.54
CA ASP A 29 -3.33 -16.51 6.97
C ASP A 29 -4.38 -15.49 7.47
N ALA A 30 -3.94 -14.43 8.14
CA ALA A 30 -4.82 -13.37 8.62
C ALA A 30 -5.56 -12.70 7.45
N ARG A 31 -6.89 -12.64 7.54
CA ARG A 31 -7.73 -11.97 6.55
C ARG A 31 -7.78 -10.45 6.74
N ALA A 32 -7.73 -9.97 7.97
CA ALA A 32 -7.59 -8.55 8.25
C ALA A 32 -6.18 -8.06 7.86
N VAL A 33 -6.05 -6.81 7.42
CA VAL A 33 -4.74 -6.20 7.16
C VAL A 33 -3.98 -6.11 8.49
N PRO A 34 -2.77 -6.68 8.61
CA PRO A 34 -1.96 -6.50 9.80
C PRO A 34 -1.61 -5.02 10.02
N ILE A 35 -1.56 -4.60 11.29
CA ILE A 35 -1.15 -3.25 11.66
C ILE A 35 0.37 -3.24 11.81
N TYR A 36 1.07 -2.69 10.81
CA TYR A 36 2.52 -2.50 10.83
C TYR A 36 2.86 -1.23 11.61
N ALA A 37 2.62 -1.24 12.92
CA ALA A 37 2.92 -0.15 13.85
C ALA A 37 4.43 -0.07 14.17
N THR A 38 5.23 0.25 13.16
CA THR A 38 6.68 0.41 13.27
C THR A 38 7.13 1.70 12.59
N THR A 39 8.24 2.27 13.05
CA THR A 39 8.90 3.41 12.39
C THR A 39 9.90 2.95 11.35
N SER A 40 10.63 1.85 11.58
CA SER A 40 11.76 1.41 10.74
C SER A 40 11.63 -0.04 10.29
N TYR A 41 12.30 -0.36 9.18
CA TYR A 41 12.39 -1.72 8.63
C TYR A 41 13.84 -2.20 8.62
N VAL A 42 14.03 -3.48 8.92
CA VAL A 42 15.36 -4.08 9.06
C VAL A 42 15.91 -4.44 7.68
N PHE A 43 17.17 -4.11 7.43
CA PHE A 43 17.90 -4.57 6.26
C PHE A 43 18.62 -5.89 6.56
N HIS A 44 18.64 -6.81 5.58
CA HIS A 44 19.35 -8.09 5.71
C HIS A 44 20.87 -7.91 5.75
N ASP A 45 21.40 -6.94 5.00
CA ASP A 45 22.81 -6.55 4.99
C ASP A 45 22.99 -5.12 4.44
N SER A 46 24.25 -4.67 4.31
CA SER A 46 24.57 -3.32 3.81
C SER A 46 24.29 -3.14 2.32
N GLN A 47 24.37 -4.22 1.52
CA GLN A 47 24.07 -4.16 0.10
C GLN A 47 22.57 -3.99 -0.13
N HIS A 48 21.74 -4.74 0.59
CA HIS A 48 20.29 -4.58 0.63
C HIS A 48 19.89 -3.16 1.02
N ALA A 49 20.52 -2.56 2.03
CA ALA A 49 20.27 -1.17 2.39
C ALA A 49 20.59 -0.21 1.23
N ALA A 50 21.76 -0.35 0.60
CA ALA A 50 22.15 0.47 -0.55
C ALA A 50 21.19 0.32 -1.73
N ASP A 51 20.69 -0.90 -1.98
CA ASP A 51 19.73 -1.18 -3.05
C ASP A 51 18.35 -0.58 -2.77
N ARG A 52 17.89 -0.61 -1.52
CA ARG A 52 16.64 0.05 -1.08
C ARG A 52 16.69 1.55 -1.30
N PHE A 53 17.75 2.21 -0.80
CA PHE A 53 17.91 3.66 -0.97
C PHE A 53 18.20 4.07 -2.42
N GLY A 54 18.85 3.19 -3.19
CA GLY A 54 19.08 3.38 -4.62
C GLY A 54 17.89 3.02 -5.51
N LEU A 55 16.74 2.65 -4.94
CA LEU A 55 15.52 2.21 -5.64
C LEU A 55 15.73 1.04 -6.62
N ARG A 56 16.78 0.23 -6.38
CA ARG A 56 17.08 -1.00 -7.13
C ARG A 56 16.33 -2.21 -6.54
N ASP A 57 15.95 -2.13 -5.27
CA ASP A 57 15.09 -3.09 -4.58
C ASP A 57 13.87 -2.38 -3.98
N ALA A 58 12.68 -2.84 -4.34
CA ALA A 58 11.42 -2.19 -4.00
C ALA A 58 10.92 -2.63 -2.61
N GLY A 59 10.54 -1.65 -1.78
CA GLY A 59 9.80 -1.85 -0.51
C GLY A 59 10.34 -0.96 0.62
N ASN A 60 10.05 -1.31 1.86
CA ASN A 60 10.06 -0.32 2.95
C ASN A 60 11.45 -0.01 3.52
N ILE A 61 11.65 1.26 3.86
CA ILE A 61 12.85 1.79 4.54
C ILE A 61 12.47 2.35 5.91
N TYR A 62 11.47 3.24 5.93
CA TYR A 62 11.01 3.96 7.11
C TYR A 62 9.55 4.36 6.93
N GLY A 63 8.74 4.26 7.99
CA GLY A 63 7.28 4.44 7.97
C GLY A 63 6.79 5.81 7.50
N ARG A 64 7.64 6.86 7.56
CA ARG A 64 7.33 8.17 6.97
C ARG A 64 7.37 8.18 5.44
N LEU A 65 8.11 7.24 4.83
CA LEU A 65 8.19 7.11 3.38
C LEU A 65 7.10 6.18 2.87
N THR A 66 7.03 4.97 3.44
CA THR A 66 6.08 3.92 3.07
C THR A 66 5.79 3.04 4.27
N ASN A 67 4.58 2.48 4.33
CA ASN A 67 4.16 1.52 5.35
C ASN A 67 3.13 0.54 4.74
N PRO A 68 3.25 -0.78 4.92
CA PRO A 68 2.33 -1.73 4.30
C PRO A 68 0.85 -1.51 4.66
N THR A 69 0.54 -1.09 5.90
CA THR A 69 -0.85 -0.80 6.28
C THR A 69 -1.38 0.42 5.53
N GLN A 70 -0.54 1.44 5.30
CA GLN A 70 -0.91 2.63 4.53
C GLN A 70 -1.01 2.34 3.03
N ASP A 71 -0.10 1.52 2.48
CA ASP A 71 -0.10 1.11 1.07
C ASP A 71 -1.41 0.41 0.67
N VAL A 72 -1.96 -0.46 1.52
CA VAL A 72 -3.30 -1.06 1.27
C VAL A 72 -4.38 0.02 1.15
N PHE A 73 -4.35 1.03 2.01
CA PHE A 73 -5.29 2.15 1.94
C PHE A 73 -5.08 2.98 0.66
N GLU A 74 -3.84 3.29 0.31
CA GLU A 74 -3.49 4.07 -0.89
C GLU A 74 -3.94 3.37 -2.17
N GLN A 75 -3.62 2.09 -2.34
CA GLN A 75 -4.05 1.30 -3.50
C GLN A 75 -5.57 1.25 -3.62
N ARG A 76 -6.27 1.14 -2.48
CA ARG A 76 -7.73 1.10 -2.45
C ARG A 76 -8.34 2.43 -2.86
N ILE A 77 -7.87 3.55 -2.32
CA ILE A 77 -8.34 4.88 -2.71
C ILE A 77 -8.06 5.14 -4.19
N ALA A 78 -6.85 4.83 -4.66
CA ALA A 78 -6.49 4.97 -6.08
C ALA A 78 -7.46 4.20 -6.98
N SER A 79 -7.76 2.94 -6.65
CA SER A 79 -8.72 2.14 -7.39
C SER A 79 -10.13 2.75 -7.38
N LEU A 80 -10.63 3.19 -6.22
CA LEU A 80 -11.98 3.73 -6.10
C LEU A 80 -12.16 5.05 -6.86
N GLU A 81 -11.15 5.91 -6.88
CA GLU A 81 -11.16 7.20 -7.58
C GLU A 81 -10.74 7.08 -9.06
N GLY A 82 -10.30 5.91 -9.52
CA GLY A 82 -9.80 5.71 -10.89
C GLY A 82 -8.44 6.36 -11.15
N GLY A 83 -7.67 6.66 -10.10
CA GLY A 83 -6.31 7.18 -10.17
C GLY A 83 -5.27 6.09 -10.39
N VAL A 84 -4.06 6.50 -10.79
CA VAL A 84 -2.91 5.58 -10.94
C VAL A 84 -2.21 5.26 -9.62
N ALA A 85 -2.36 6.13 -8.62
CA ALA A 85 -1.80 6.01 -7.28
C ALA A 85 -2.55 6.95 -6.31
N ALA A 86 -2.34 6.78 -5.01
CA ALA A 86 -2.75 7.70 -3.95
C ALA A 86 -1.64 7.81 -2.91
N LEU A 87 -1.71 8.82 -2.03
CA LEU A 87 -0.76 9.02 -0.94
C LEU A 87 -1.51 9.37 0.34
N ALA A 88 -1.31 8.58 1.39
CA ALA A 88 -1.86 8.80 2.70
C ALA A 88 -1.03 9.86 3.45
N VAL A 89 -1.72 10.82 4.06
CA VAL A 89 -1.10 11.89 4.83
C VAL A 89 -1.84 12.09 6.16
N ALA A 90 -1.22 12.85 7.06
CA ALA A 90 -1.72 13.01 8.43
C ALA A 90 -3.08 13.71 8.54
N SER A 91 -3.47 14.54 7.56
CA SER A 91 -4.73 15.28 7.59
C SER A 91 -5.15 15.75 6.20
N GLY A 92 -6.42 16.16 6.05
CA GLY A 92 -6.90 16.80 4.82
C GLY A 92 -6.16 18.11 4.50
N ALA A 93 -5.80 18.91 5.52
CA ALA A 93 -5.00 20.11 5.33
C ALA A 93 -3.58 19.78 4.81
N ALA A 94 -2.97 18.70 5.30
CA ALA A 94 -1.70 18.20 4.78
C ALA A 94 -1.81 17.73 3.33
N ALA A 95 -2.94 17.09 2.95
CA ALA A 95 -3.16 16.65 1.56
C ALA A 95 -3.16 17.84 0.59
N ILE A 96 -3.84 18.93 0.97
CA ILE A 96 -3.87 20.16 0.19
C ILE A 96 -2.47 20.79 0.13
N SER A 97 -1.83 20.97 1.29
CA SER A 97 -0.52 21.65 1.39
C SER A 97 0.62 20.88 0.72
N TYR A 98 0.50 19.55 0.56
CA TYR A 98 1.49 18.73 -0.14
C TYR A 98 1.34 18.82 -1.67
N THR A 99 0.15 19.17 -2.15
CA THR A 99 -0.20 19.16 -3.58
C THR A 99 -0.08 20.54 -4.23
N PHE A 100 -0.34 21.62 -3.50
CA PHE A 100 -0.38 23.01 -3.99
C PHE A 100 0.63 23.87 -3.25
#